data_AF-A0A9E3SEQ8-F1
#
_entry.id   AF-A0A9E3SEQ8-F1
#
_cell.length_a   1.000
_cell.length_b   1.000
_cell.length_c   1.000
_cell.angle_alpha   90.00
_cell.angle_beta   90.00
_cell.angle_gamma   90.00
#
_symmetry.space_group_name_H-M   'P 1'
#
loop_
_entity.id
_entity.type
_entity.pdbx_description
1 polymer ?
#
loop_
_entity_poly.entity_id
_entity_poly.type
_entity_poly.pdbx_seq_one_letter_code
_entity_poly.pdbx_strand_id
1 'polypeptide(L)' 'IFVLLFAQGSLPLSILLASSIVQDGHGSLPLLAETPKGFIWAKVINIGVGAIAGVLGIVFGF' A
#
# COMPACT_ATOMS: atom_id res chain seq x y z
N ILE A 1 -8.32 -8.02 4.35
CA ILE A 1 -7.87 -8.29 5.75
C ILE A 1 -7.63 -6.99 6.51
N PHE A 2 -6.80 -6.06 6.00
CA PHE A 2 -6.53 -4.78 6.67
C PHE A 2 -7.78 -3.97 7.04
N VAL A 3 -8.79 -3.94 6.17
CA VAL A 3 -10.09 -3.29 6.46
C VAL A 3 -10.78 -3.91 7.68
N LEU A 4 -10.75 -5.25 7.81
CA LEU A 4 -11.35 -5.95 8.95
C LEU A 4 -10.59 -5.64 10.24
N LEU A 5 -9.26 -5.69 10.20
CA LEU A 5 -8.42 -5.38 11.35
C LEU A 5 -8.58 -3.91 11.79
N PHE A 6 -8.75 -2.97 10.86
CA PHE A 6 -9.08 -1.59 11.17
C PHE A 6 -10.47 -1.48 11.82
N ALA A 7 -11.48 -2.13 11.23
CA ALA A 7 -12.84 -2.13 11.75
C ALA A 7 -12.95 -2.75 13.15
N GLN A 8 -12.06 -3.70 13.48
CA GLN A 8 -11.95 -4.32 14.81
C GLN A 8 -11.11 -3.48 15.79
N GLY A 9 -10.50 -2.37 15.36
CA GLY A 9 -9.64 -1.53 16.19
C GLY A 9 -8.22 -2.08 16.42
N SER A 10 -7.83 -3.14 15.71
CA SER A 10 -6.53 -3.81 15.85
C SER A 10 -5.39 -3.08 15.13
N LEU A 11 -5.69 -2.20 14.17
CA LEU A 11 -4.68 -1.38 13.48
C LEU A 11 -5.17 0.06 13.23
N PRO A 12 -4.26 1.05 13.24
CA PRO A 12 -4.58 2.45 12.96
C PRO A 12 -4.85 2.71 11.47
N LEU A 13 -5.41 3.89 11.17
CA LEU A 13 -5.76 4.29 9.81
C LEU A 13 -4.52 4.38 8.91
N SER A 14 -3.38 4.82 9.46
CA SER A 14 -2.09 4.83 8.75
C SER A 14 -1.70 3.48 8.15
N ILE A 15 -1.86 2.38 8.90
CA ILE A 15 -1.52 1.04 8.41
C ILE A 15 -2.52 0.60 7.33
N LEU A 16 -3.81 0.90 7.50
CA LEU A 16 -4.82 0.63 6.48
C LEU A 16 -4.50 1.39 5.18
N LEU A 17 -4.16 2.67 5.28
CA LEU A 17 -3.82 3.54 4.15
C LEU A 17 -2.56 3.04 3.43
N ALA A 18 -1.50 2.74 4.17
CA ALA A 18 -0.28 2.17 3.61
C ALA A 18 -0.57 0.86 2.86
N SER A 19 -1.36 -0.04 3.45
CA SER A 19 -1.72 -1.32 2.82
C SER A 19 -2.51 -1.13 1.52
N SER A 20 -3.41 -0.13 1.50
CA SER A 20 -4.24 0.20 0.32
C SER A 20 -3.41 0.71 -0.85
N ILE A 21 -2.37 1.51 -0.57
CA ILE A 21 -1.43 2.00 -1.60
C ILE A 21 -0.59 0.85 -2.16
N VAL A 22 0.00 0.02 -1.28
CA VAL A 22 0.91 -1.06 -1.69
C VAL A 22 0.19 -2.17 -2.48
N GLN A 23 -1.10 -2.38 -2.19
CA GLN A 23 -1.91 -3.45 -2.76
C GLN A 23 -2.71 -3.03 -4.00
N ASP A 24 -2.46 -1.86 -4.57
CA ASP A 24 -3.07 -1.50 -5.84
C ASP A 24 -2.67 -2.53 -6.92
N GLY A 25 -3.67 -3.32 -7.32
CA GLY A 25 -3.54 -4.39 -8.29
C GLY A 25 -3.91 -3.96 -9.71
N HIS A 26 -4.65 -2.86 -9.86
CA HIS A 26 -5.40 -2.58 -11.08
C HIS A 26 -4.48 -2.22 -12.25
N GLY A 27 -3.49 -1.37 -12.02
CA GLY A 27 -2.42 -1.10 -13.00
C GLY A 27 -1.35 -2.18 -13.06
N SER A 28 -1.24 -3.03 -12.03
CA SER A 28 -0.15 -3.99 -11.91
C SER A 28 -0.35 -5.26 -12.76
N LEU A 29 -1.60 -5.69 -12.98
CA LEU A 29 -1.89 -6.90 -13.76
C LEU A 29 -1.53 -6.75 -15.25
N PRO A 30 -1.89 -5.64 -15.93
CA PRO A 30 -1.45 -5.41 -17.31
C PRO A 30 0.07 -5.27 -17.42
N LEU A 31 0.70 -4.52 -16.51
CA LEU A 31 2.16 -4.37 -16.48
C LEU A 31 2.88 -5.70 -16.27
N LEU A 32 2.34 -6.59 -15.44
CA LEU A 32 2.92 -7.91 -15.23
C LEU A 32 2.88 -8.76 -16.51
N ALA A 33 1.80 -8.64 -17.29
CA ALA A 33 1.62 -9.37 -18.54
C ALA A 33 2.48 -8.82 -19.69
N GLU A 34 2.63 -7.49 -19.79
CA GLU A 34 3.30 -6.83 -20.91
C GLU A 34 4.78 -6.54 -20.63
N THR A 35 5.09 -6.00 -19.43
CA THR A 35 6.44 -5.56 -19.06
C THR A 35 6.76 -5.88 -17.58
N PRO A 36 7.33 -7.06 -17.27
CA PRO A 36 7.61 -7.45 -15.88
C PRO A 36 8.56 -6.48 -15.17
N LYS A 37 9.45 -5.81 -15.90
CA LYS A 37 10.29 -4.71 -15.34
C LYS A 37 9.45 -3.50 -14.93
N GLY A 38 8.45 -3.12 -15.74
CA GLY A 38 7.51 -2.04 -15.42
C GLY A 38 6.67 -2.38 -14.18
N PHE A 39 6.24 -3.63 -14.06
CA PHE A 39 5.58 -4.13 -12.85
C PHE A 39 6.46 -3.98 -11.59
N ILE A 40 7.73 -4.38 -11.65
CA ILE A 40 8.66 -4.26 -10.52
C ILE A 40 8.83 -2.78 -10.12
N TRP A 41 9.02 -1.89 -11.09
CA TRP A 41 9.15 -0.45 -10.81
C TRP A 41 7.90 0.13 -10.17
N ALA A 42 6.71 -0.15 -10.72
CA ALA A 42 5.44 0.28 -10.13
C ALA A 42 5.29 -0.26 -8.70
N LYS A 43 5.69 -1.52 -8.46
CA LYS A 43 5.60 -2.12 -7.13
C LYS A 43 6.53 -1.44 -6.12
N VAL A 44 7.76 -1.11 -6.53
CA VAL A 44 8.72 -0.39 -5.68
C VAL A 44 8.20 1.01 -5.33
N ILE A 45 7.62 1.73 -6.30
CA ILE A 45 7.02 3.04 -6.07
C ILE A 45 5.88 2.94 -5.05
N ASN A 46 4.95 2.00 -5.24
CA ASN A 46 3.83 1.81 -4.32
C ASN A 46 4.30 1.43 -2.91
N ILE A 47 5.33 0.58 -2.79
CA ILE A 47 5.96 0.27 -1.49
C ILE A 47 6.57 1.52 -0.86
N GLY A 48 7.32 2.32 -1.62
CA GLY A 48 7.95 3.54 -1.13
C GLY A 48 6.93 4.56 -0.64
N VAL A 49 5.92 4.87 -1.45
CA VAL A 49 4.85 5.82 -1.11
C VAL A 49 4.03 5.30 0.08
N GLY A 50 3.66 4.03 0.07
CA GLY A 50 2.92 3.41 1.17
C GLY A 50 3.68 3.43 2.49
N ALA A 51 4.99 3.13 2.46
CA ALA A 51 5.85 3.19 3.65
C ALA A 51 5.97 4.62 4.19
N ILE A 52 6.20 5.61 3.32
CA ILE A 52 6.28 7.02 3.73
C ILE A 52 4.95 7.46 4.36
N ALA A 53 3.82 7.20 3.70
CA ALA A 53 2.51 7.60 4.20
C ALA A 53 2.16 6.90 5.53
N GLY A 54 2.49 5.61 5.66
CA GLY A 54 2.29 4.85 6.89
C GLY A 54 3.14 5.37 8.05
N VAL A 55 4.43 5.61 7.83
CA VAL A 55 5.34 6.17 8.85
C VAL A 55 4.89 7.56 9.27
N LEU A 56 4.55 8.43 8.31
CA LEU A 56 4.04 9.76 8.64
C LEU A 56 2.76 9.68 9.48
N GLY A 57 1.81 8.82 9.12
CA GLY A 57 0.59 8.66 9.90
C GLY A 57 0.87 8.16 11.33
N ILE A 58 1.78 7.20 11.50
CA ILE A 58 2.23 6.77 12.85
C ILE A 58 2.85 7.94 13.62
N VAL A 59 3.71 8.75 13.00
CA VAL A 59 4.38 9.90 13.64
C VAL A 59 3.37 10.98 14.05
N PHE A 60 2.35 11.23 13.22
CA PHE A 60 1.30 12.21 13.50
C PHE A 60 0.14 11.67 14.34
N GLY A 61 0.16 10.37 14.67
CA GLY A 61 -0.79 9.74 15.59
C GLY A 61 -2.14 9.35 14.98
N PHE A 62 -2.19 9.05 13.68
CA PHE A 62 -3.40 8.55 13.00
C PHE A 62 -3.18 7.24 12.24
#